data_AF-A0A7W7G7L3-F1
#
_entry.id   AF-A0A7W7G7L3-F1
#
_cell.length_a   1.000
_cell.length_b   1.000
_cell.length_c   1.000
_cell.angle_alpha   90.00
_cell.angle_beta   90.00
_cell.angle_gamma   90.00
#
_symmetry.space_group_name_H-M   'P 1'
#
loop_
_entity.id
_entity.type
_entity.pdbx_description
1 polymer ?
#
loop_
_entity_poly.entity_id
_entity_poly.type
_entity_poly.pdbx_seq_one_letter_code
_entity_poly.pdbx_strand_id
1 'polypeptide(L)'
;MHSPSSAGDTAKGNWSLLRESVRHLALTAGEQLEWIGPASPDELALDYDAFYLAAWQSRNEGWISEELDTTLGDIDQRLINLTDEGPAAWTAEALHAHPRWEELRRVAHHAMVLMPAEPWNASDRPRTRGNG
;
A
#
# COMPACT_ATOMS: atom_id res chain seq x y z
N MET A 1 -0.24 35.12 0.64
CA MET A 1 0.84 34.51 1.45
C MET A 1 0.21 34.21 2.80
N HIS A 2 -0.12 33.00 3.24
CA HIS A 2 0.18 31.62 2.85
C HIS A 2 -1.13 30.85 2.57
N SER A 3 -1.14 29.92 1.61
CA SER A 3 -2.20 28.92 1.49
C SER A 3 -1.76 27.63 2.20
N PRO A 4 -2.25 27.34 3.42
CA PRO A 4 -1.97 26.09 4.12
C PRO A 4 -2.66 24.85 3.50
N SER A 5 -3.31 24.98 2.34
CA SER A 5 -4.07 23.90 1.66
C SER A 5 -3.19 22.80 1.07
N SER A 6 -1.94 23.09 0.68
CA SER A 6 -1.20 22.16 -0.20
C SER A 6 -0.74 20.88 0.48
N ALA A 7 -0.34 20.93 1.75
CA ALA A 7 0.22 19.76 2.44
C ALA A 7 -0.85 18.71 2.75
N GLY A 8 -2.00 19.14 3.30
CA GLY A 8 -3.12 18.24 3.58
C GLY A 8 -3.73 17.63 2.32
N ASP A 9 -3.83 18.42 1.23
CA ASP A 9 -4.32 17.91 -0.06
C ASP A 9 -3.32 16.93 -0.70
N THR A 10 -2.01 17.15 -0.53
CA THR A 10 -0.97 16.20 -0.97
C THR A 10 -1.04 14.89 -0.18
N ALA A 11 -1.20 14.96 1.15
CA ALA A 11 -1.35 13.77 1.98
C ALA A 11 -2.58 12.93 1.59
N LYS A 12 -3.72 13.58 1.27
CA LYS A 12 -4.93 12.90 0.78
C LYS A 12 -4.71 12.22 -0.58
N GLY A 13 -3.99 12.89 -1.48
CA GLY A 13 -3.61 12.34 -2.78
C GLY A 13 -2.74 11.09 -2.61
N ASN A 14 -1.66 11.20 -1.83
CA ASN A 14 -0.75 10.09 -1.55
C ASN A 14 -1.46 8.92 -0.85
N TRP A 15 -2.36 9.21 0.10
CA TRP A 15 -3.17 8.17 0.74
C TRP A 15 -4.03 7.41 -0.26
N SER A 16 -4.73 8.14 -1.14
CA SER A 16 -5.59 7.53 -2.16
C SER A 16 -4.79 6.64 -3.10
N LEU A 17 -3.60 7.10 -3.53
CA LEU A 17 -2.73 6.36 -4.43
C LEU A 17 -2.10 5.13 -3.76
N LEU A 18 -1.63 5.25 -2.52
CA LEU A 18 -1.14 4.10 -1.74
C LEU A 18 -2.25 3.07 -1.53
N ARG A 19 -3.45 3.52 -1.16
CA ARG A 19 -4.58 2.61 -0.97
C ARG A 19 -4.92 1.88 -2.26
N GLU A 20 -4.84 2.56 -3.39
CA GLU A 20 -5.10 1.97 -4.69
C GLU A 20 -4.01 0.96 -5.11
N SER A 21 -2.74 1.25 -4.87
CA SER A 21 -1.66 0.28 -5.13
C SER A 21 -1.79 -0.97 -4.25
N VAL A 22 -2.10 -0.81 -2.96
CA VAL A 22 -2.40 -1.94 -2.06
C VAL A 22 -3.63 -2.72 -2.55
N ARG A 23 -4.66 -2.03 -3.08
CA ARG A 23 -5.84 -2.69 -3.67
C ARG A 23 -5.43 -3.56 -4.86
N HIS A 24 -4.56 -3.09 -5.75
CA HIS A 24 -4.06 -3.87 -6.88
C HIS A 24 -3.22 -5.07 -6.42
N LEU A 25 -2.40 -4.91 -5.39
CA LEU A 25 -1.67 -6.03 -4.79
C LEU A 25 -2.60 -7.07 -4.14
N ALA A 26 -3.79 -6.68 -3.70
CA ALA A 26 -4.79 -7.57 -3.12
C ALA A 26 -5.71 -8.26 -4.16
N LEU A 27 -5.66 -7.86 -5.43
CA LEU A 27 -6.44 -8.52 -6.49
C LEU A 27 -6.00 -9.98 -6.68
N THR A 28 -6.87 -10.81 -7.25
CA THR A 28 -6.45 -12.15 -7.71
C THR A 28 -5.43 -12.04 -8.84
N ALA A 29 -4.65 -13.10 -9.10
CA ALA A 29 -3.66 -13.09 -10.18
C ALA A 29 -4.27 -12.73 -11.55
N GLY A 30 -5.46 -13.22 -11.86
CA GLY A 30 -6.14 -12.90 -13.12
C GLY A 30 -6.50 -11.41 -13.22
N GLU A 31 -7.07 -10.85 -12.16
CA GLU A 31 -7.43 -9.42 -12.11
C GLU A 31 -6.20 -8.50 -12.11
N GLN A 32 -5.09 -8.94 -11.50
CA GLN A 32 -3.80 -8.25 -11.55
C GLN A 32 -3.26 -8.21 -12.99
N LEU A 33 -3.31 -9.32 -13.72
CA LEU A 33 -2.91 -9.39 -15.12
C LEU A 33 -3.80 -8.53 -16.03
N GLU A 34 -5.12 -8.53 -15.79
CA GLU A 34 -6.05 -7.66 -16.51
C GLU A 34 -5.73 -6.18 -16.27
N TRP A 35 -5.35 -5.82 -15.05
CA TRP A 35 -5.00 -4.44 -14.69
C TRP A 35 -3.67 -3.97 -15.30
N ILE A 36 -2.59 -4.76 -15.19
CA ILE A 36 -1.28 -4.40 -15.79
C ILE A 36 -1.28 -4.52 -17.32
N GLY A 37 -2.16 -5.32 -17.90
CA GLY A 37 -2.24 -5.56 -19.33
C GLY A 37 -0.94 -6.18 -19.89
N PRO A 38 -0.30 -5.57 -20.90
CA PRO A 38 0.93 -6.11 -21.50
C PRO A 38 2.19 -5.83 -20.67
N ALA A 39 2.08 -5.08 -19.56
CA ALA A 39 3.21 -4.77 -18.72
C ALA A 39 3.60 -5.96 -17.84
N SER A 40 4.80 -5.88 -17.26
CA SER A 40 5.32 -6.93 -16.40
C SER A 40 4.76 -6.79 -14.97
N PRO A 41 4.64 -7.90 -14.20
CA PRO A 41 4.22 -7.88 -12.80
C PRO A 41 4.98 -6.94 -11.87
N ASP A 42 6.19 -6.50 -12.24
CA ASP A 42 6.97 -5.50 -11.50
C ASP A 42 6.29 -4.13 -11.44
N GLU A 43 5.41 -3.78 -12.39
CA GLU A 43 4.61 -2.56 -12.31
C GLU A 43 3.77 -2.48 -11.03
N LEU A 44 3.26 -3.63 -10.52
CA LEU A 44 2.56 -3.68 -9.24
C LEU A 44 3.46 -3.26 -8.07
N ALA A 45 4.73 -3.67 -8.12
CA ALA A 45 5.72 -3.34 -7.11
C ALA A 45 6.15 -1.87 -7.21
N LEU A 46 6.35 -1.37 -8.43
CA LEU A 46 6.73 0.01 -8.70
C LEU A 46 5.66 1.00 -8.23
N ASP A 47 4.38 0.72 -8.51
CA ASP A 47 3.27 1.52 -8.01
C ASP A 47 3.23 1.52 -6.47
N TYR A 48 3.45 0.38 -5.84
CA TYR A 48 3.47 0.30 -4.39
C TYR A 48 4.64 1.09 -3.79
N ASP A 49 5.87 0.86 -4.24
CA ASP A 49 7.08 1.51 -3.74
C ASP A 49 6.98 3.04 -3.82
N ALA A 50 6.55 3.56 -4.98
CA ALA A 50 6.40 5.00 -5.20
C ALA A 50 5.49 5.66 -4.16
N PHE A 51 4.36 5.02 -3.82
CA PHE A 51 3.39 5.60 -2.88
C PHE A 51 3.65 5.22 -1.42
N TYR A 52 4.31 4.09 -1.15
CA TYR A 52 4.75 3.70 0.18
C TYR A 52 5.83 4.66 0.70
N LEU A 53 6.79 5.05 -0.15
CA LEU A 53 7.75 6.09 0.16
C LEU A 53 7.07 7.43 0.46
N ALA A 54 5.99 7.77 -0.26
CA ALA A 54 5.22 8.99 -0.06
C ALA A 54 4.30 8.97 1.18
N ALA A 55 4.12 7.81 1.81
CA ALA A 55 3.21 7.59 2.95
C ALA A 55 3.65 8.31 4.24
N TRP A 56 4.88 8.83 4.30
CA TRP A 56 5.36 9.62 5.45
C TRP A 56 4.45 10.80 5.80
N GLN A 57 3.79 11.41 4.81
CA GLN A 57 2.83 12.49 5.05
C GLN A 57 1.59 11.97 5.79
N SER A 58 1.06 10.82 5.37
CA SER A 58 -0.06 10.15 6.05
C SER A 58 0.31 9.69 7.46
N ARG A 59 1.58 9.30 7.70
CA ARG A 59 2.10 9.03 9.05
C ARG A 59 2.10 10.29 9.92
N ASN A 60 2.53 11.43 9.38
CA ASN A 60 2.53 12.71 10.11
C ASN A 60 1.12 13.20 10.47
N GLU A 61 0.13 12.93 9.61
CA GLU A 61 -1.30 13.17 9.90
C GLU A 61 -1.91 12.10 10.85
N GLY A 62 -1.13 11.07 11.19
CA GLY A 62 -1.52 9.93 12.02
C GLY A 62 -2.59 9.03 11.41
N TRP A 63 -2.79 9.09 10.10
CA TRP A 63 -3.76 8.25 9.38
C TRP A 63 -3.32 6.80 9.28
N ILE A 64 -2.02 6.55 9.46
CA ILE A 64 -1.43 5.21 9.52
C ILE A 64 -1.29 4.83 11.00
N SER A 65 -2.01 3.79 11.42
CA SER A 65 -1.82 3.16 12.74
C SER A 65 -0.53 2.34 12.75
N GLU A 66 -0.03 1.98 13.94
CA GLU A 66 1.15 1.11 14.08
C GLU A 66 0.96 -0.26 13.40
N GLU A 67 -0.24 -0.83 13.51
CA GLU A 67 -0.60 -2.09 12.86
C GLU A 67 -0.59 -1.97 11.33
N LEU A 68 -1.15 -0.88 10.79
CA LEU A 68 -1.10 -0.62 9.35
C LEU A 68 0.33 -0.37 8.89
N ASP A 69 1.13 0.38 9.66
CA ASP A 69 2.53 0.65 9.31
C ASP A 69 3.35 -0.64 9.22
N THR A 70 3.17 -1.53 10.19
CA THR A 70 3.79 -2.85 10.20
C THR A 70 3.36 -3.67 8.99
N THR A 71 2.07 -3.66 8.67
CA THR A 71 1.53 -4.42 7.53
C THR A 71 2.04 -3.89 6.19
N LEU A 72 2.16 -2.57 6.02
CA LEU A 72 2.75 -1.96 4.83
C LEU A 72 4.25 -2.31 4.72
N GLY A 73 4.99 -2.30 5.83
CA GLY A 73 6.37 -2.78 5.86
C GLY A 73 6.51 -4.25 5.44
N ASP A 74 5.57 -5.11 5.86
CA ASP A 74 5.56 -6.52 5.46
C ASP A 74 5.29 -6.71 3.96
N ILE A 75 4.47 -5.86 3.33
CA ILE A 75 4.26 -5.85 1.88
C ILE A 75 5.58 -5.52 1.18
N ASP A 76 6.25 -4.45 1.61
CA ASP A 76 7.52 -3.98 1.04
C ASP A 76 8.59 -5.08 1.09
N GLN A 77 8.77 -5.70 2.27
CA GLN A 77 9.74 -6.79 2.43
C GLN A 77 9.43 -7.99 1.54
N ARG A 78 8.16 -8.29 1.28
CA ARG A 78 7.76 -9.40 0.39
C ARG A 78 8.06 -9.11 -1.07
N LEU A 79 7.89 -7.87 -1.51
CA LEU A 79 8.29 -7.42 -2.84
C LEU A 79 9.82 -7.49 -3.02
N ILE A 80 10.60 -7.07 -2.00
CA ILE A 80 12.05 -7.24 -1.97
C ILE A 80 12.43 -8.72 -2.10
N ASN A 81 11.77 -9.60 -1.34
CA ASN A 81 12.05 -11.02 -1.39
C ASN A 81 11.76 -11.65 -2.77
N LEU A 82 10.73 -11.18 -3.50
CA LEU A 82 10.47 -11.58 -4.90
C LEU A 82 11.58 -11.08 -5.83
N THR A 83 12.08 -9.86 -5.62
CA THR A 83 13.24 -9.32 -6.37
C THR A 83 14.48 -10.18 -6.16
N ASP A 84 14.75 -10.60 -4.92
CA ASP A 84 15.89 -11.44 -4.57
C ASP A 84 15.83 -12.86 -5.18
N GLU A 85 14.65 -13.36 -5.52
CA GLU A 85 14.49 -14.63 -6.26
C GLU A 85 14.83 -14.50 -7.76
N GLY A 86 14.90 -13.26 -8.25
CA GLY A 86 15.26 -12.95 -9.62
C GLY A 86 14.09 -12.89 -10.60
N PRO A 87 14.37 -12.72 -11.90
CA PRO A 87 13.37 -12.34 -12.90
C PRO A 87 12.26 -13.39 -13.12
N ALA A 88 12.51 -14.66 -12.77
CA ALA A 88 11.50 -15.72 -12.89
C ALA A 88 10.32 -15.54 -11.92
N ALA A 89 10.48 -14.76 -10.84
CA ALA A 89 9.40 -14.43 -9.92
C ALA A 89 8.44 -13.35 -10.48
N TRP A 90 8.86 -12.64 -11.54
CA TRP A 90 8.16 -11.49 -12.13
C TRP A 90 7.54 -11.83 -13.49
N THR A 91 6.98 -13.04 -13.63
CA THR A 91 6.26 -13.45 -14.83
C THR A 91 4.77 -13.66 -14.54
N ALA A 92 3.94 -13.67 -15.58
CA ALA A 92 2.51 -13.95 -15.42
C ALA A 92 2.25 -15.34 -14.82
N GLU A 93 3.07 -16.33 -15.16
CA GLU A 93 3.00 -17.67 -14.61
C GLU A 93 3.33 -17.67 -13.11
N ALA A 94 4.37 -16.95 -12.70
CA ALA A 94 4.73 -16.80 -11.30
C ALA A 94 3.65 -16.06 -10.51
N LEU A 95 3.07 -15.00 -11.08
CA LEU A 95 1.96 -14.26 -10.46
C LEU A 95 0.78 -15.19 -10.10
N HIS A 96 0.51 -16.20 -10.95
CA HIS A 96 -0.51 -17.22 -10.72
C HIS A 96 -0.11 -18.30 -9.71
N ALA A 97 1.08 -18.89 -9.86
CA ALA A 97 1.43 -20.14 -9.22
C ALA A 97 2.43 -20.01 -8.06
N HIS A 98 3.12 -18.87 -7.95
CA HIS A 98 4.19 -18.71 -6.98
C HIS A 98 3.61 -18.46 -5.58
N PRO A 99 4.00 -19.23 -4.55
CA PRO A 99 3.42 -19.12 -3.22
C PRO A 99 3.67 -17.75 -2.57
N ARG A 100 4.78 -17.08 -2.89
CA ARG A 100 5.05 -15.74 -2.34
C ARG A 100 4.11 -14.66 -2.88
N TRP A 101 3.61 -14.80 -4.11
CA TRP A 101 2.57 -13.92 -4.64
C TRP A 101 1.24 -14.13 -3.92
N GLU A 102 0.89 -15.38 -3.57
CA GLU A 102 -0.29 -15.67 -2.75
C GLU A 102 -0.16 -15.09 -1.33
N GLU A 103 1.00 -15.22 -0.70
CA GLU A 103 1.26 -14.60 0.60
C GLU A 103 1.17 -13.08 0.55
N LEU A 104 1.76 -12.45 -0.47
CA LEU A 104 1.69 -11.01 -0.70
C LEU A 104 0.23 -10.55 -0.81
N ARG A 105 -0.60 -11.23 -1.61
CA ARG A 105 -2.03 -10.94 -1.74
C ARG A 105 -2.76 -11.02 -0.41
N ARG A 106 -2.46 -12.02 0.43
CA ARG A 106 -3.07 -12.16 1.77
C ARG A 106 -2.73 -10.99 2.68
N VAL A 107 -1.47 -10.54 2.69
CA VAL A 107 -1.06 -9.38 3.49
C VAL A 107 -1.66 -8.09 2.94
N ALA A 108 -1.71 -7.91 1.62
CA ALA A 108 -2.36 -6.77 0.98
C ALA A 108 -3.87 -6.72 1.30
N HIS A 109 -4.58 -7.85 1.30
CA HIS A 109 -5.96 -7.92 1.75
C HIS A 109 -6.13 -7.47 3.20
N HIS A 110 -5.22 -7.88 4.09
CA HIS A 110 -5.26 -7.43 5.49
C HIS A 110 -5.04 -5.92 5.60
N ALA A 111 -4.06 -5.37 4.88
CA ALA A 111 -3.85 -3.92 4.82
C ALA A 111 -5.11 -3.17 4.34
N MET A 112 -5.82 -3.69 3.33
CA MET A 112 -7.06 -3.08 2.84
C MET A 112 -8.17 -2.99 3.90
N VAL A 113 -8.21 -3.90 4.87
CA VAL A 113 -9.15 -3.83 6.01
C VAL A 113 -8.78 -2.68 6.96
N LEU A 114 -7.47 -2.40 7.11
CA LEU A 114 -6.93 -1.35 7.96
C LEU A 114 -6.92 0.04 7.28
N MET A 115 -7.10 0.10 5.95
CA MET A 115 -7.05 1.33 5.15
C MET A 115 -8.44 1.88 4.81
N PRO A 116 -9.05 2.74 5.66
CA PRO A 116 -10.30 3.40 5.32
C PRO A 116 -10.14 4.26 4.07
N ALA A 117 -11.23 4.45 3.32
CA ALA A 117 -11.20 5.31 2.13
C ALA A 117 -10.82 6.76 2.49
N GLU A 118 -11.29 7.25 3.65
CA GLU A 118 -11.13 8.64 4.08
C GLU A 118 -10.70 8.72 5.56
N PRO A 119 -9.42 8.45 5.89
CA PRO A 119 -8.93 8.46 7.28
C PRO A 119 -9.03 9.85 7.94
N TRP A 120 -9.12 10.92 7.16
CA TRP A 120 -9.30 12.30 7.64
C TRP A 120 -10.73 12.59 8.14
N ASN A 121 -11.70 11.72 7.84
CA ASN A 121 -13.09 11.85 8.29
C ASN A 121 -13.41 10.99 9.52
N ALA A 122 -12.46 10.17 9.99
CA ALA A 122 -12.62 9.38 11.20
C ALA A 122 -12.77 10.31 12.42
N SER A 123 -14.02 10.57 12.80
CA SER A 123 -14.39 11.53 13.85
C SER A 123 -14.07 11.05 15.27
N ASP A 124 -13.54 9.84 15.43
CA ASP A 124 -13.20 9.26 16.73
C ASP A 124 -11.72 8.86 16.77
N ARG A 125 -10.86 9.82 17.10
CA ARG A 125 -9.70 9.47 17.92
C ARG A 125 -10.03 9.87 19.36
N PRO A 126 -9.93 8.96 20.34
CA PRO A 126 -9.91 9.38 21.72
C PRO A 126 -8.78 10.41 21.84
N ARG A 127 -9.11 11.64 22.20
CA ARG A 127 -8.11 12.59 22.68
C ARG A 127 -7.51 11.94 23.91
N THR A 128 -6.34 11.32 23.79
CA THR A 128 -5.51 11.01 24.93
C THR A 128 -5.22 12.35 25.59
N ARG A 129 -5.99 12.68 26.63
CA ARG A 129 -5.61 13.70 27.59
C ARG A 129 -4.29 13.19 28.19
N GLY A 130 -3.18 13.74 27.71
CA GLY A 130 -1.93 13.69 28.45
C GLY A 130 -2.20 14.29 29.82
N ASN A 131 -2.10 13.46 30.84
CA ASN A 131 -2.02 13.88 32.22
C ASN A 131 -0.66 13.38 32.71
N GLY A 132 0.30 14.31 32.78
CA GLY A 132 1.65 14.14 33.26
C GLY A 132 2.24 15.52 33.49
#